data_AF-X0W496-F1
#
_entry.id   AF-X0W496-F1
#
_cell.length_a   1.000
_cell.length_b   1.000
_cell.length_c   1.000
_cell.angle_alpha   90.00
_cell.angle_beta   90.00
_cell.angle_gamma   90.00
#
_symmetry.space_group_name_H-M   'P 1'
#
loop_
_entity.id
_entity.type
_entity.pdbx_description
1 polymer ?
#
loop_
_entity_poly.entity_id
_entity_poly.type
_entity_poly.pdbx_seq_one_letter_code
_entity_poly.pdbx_strand_id
1 'polypeptide(L)'
;ELLKYNLKSVRAHLLREDFQQFWEYVSPAWAGKFLDQWCTRTMRSQLEPMKKVARTLRNHRELILNWFRADGALSSGVVEGFNNKVKLTTRKSYGFRTYEAIEISLYHNLGALPEPDFTHRFW
;
A
#
# COMPACT_ATOMS: atom_id res chain seq x y z
N GLU A 1 10.22 9.96 33.93
CA GLU A 1 8.94 10.19 33.20
C GLU A 1 8.94 9.76 31.73
N LEU A 2 10.07 9.76 31.01
CA LEU A 2 10.22 9.24 29.62
C LEU A 2 9.79 7.78 29.41
N LEU A 3 9.83 6.94 30.45
CA LEU A 3 9.45 5.52 30.36
C LEU A 3 7.96 5.31 29.99
N LYS A 4 7.07 6.22 30.42
CA LYS A 4 5.62 6.12 30.15
C LYS A 4 5.25 6.47 28.69
N TYR A 5 5.99 7.39 28.06
CA TYR A 5 5.82 7.70 26.64
C TYR A 5 6.31 6.56 25.73
N ASN A 6 7.23 5.73 26.22
CA ASN A 6 7.84 4.67 25.41
C ASN A 6 7.15 3.31 25.53
N LEU A 7 6.33 3.02 26.55
CA LEU A 7 5.67 1.70 26.66
C LEU A 7 4.67 1.40 25.54
N LYS A 8 3.86 2.40 25.14
CA LYS A 8 2.88 2.23 24.05
C LYS A 8 3.59 2.15 22.70
N SER A 9 4.59 3.02 22.48
CA SER A 9 5.38 3.07 21.25
C SER A 9 6.24 1.82 21.06
N VAL A 10 6.91 1.34 22.11
CA VAL A 10 7.65 0.06 22.11
C VAL A 10 6.72 -1.11 21.82
N ARG A 11 5.55 -1.17 22.47
CA ARG A 11 4.56 -2.23 22.17
C ARG A 11 4.06 -2.18 20.72
N ALA A 12 3.81 -0.98 20.18
CA ALA A 12 3.42 -0.82 18.79
C ALA A 12 4.54 -1.26 17.85
N HIS A 13 5.79 -0.91 18.17
CA HIS A 13 6.98 -1.31 17.42
C HIS A 13 7.14 -2.83 17.43
N LEU A 14 7.07 -3.48 18.59
CA LEU A 14 7.15 -4.94 18.70
C LEU A 14 6.05 -5.66 17.90
N LEU A 15 4.81 -5.14 17.91
CA LEU A 15 3.74 -5.69 17.07
C LEU A 15 4.04 -5.54 15.57
N ARG A 16 4.64 -4.44 15.16
CA ARG A 16 5.08 -4.20 13.77
C ARG A 16 6.18 -5.18 13.37
N GLU A 17 7.19 -5.37 14.22
CA GLU A 17 8.30 -6.31 13.98
C GLU A 17 7.80 -7.75 13.92
N ASP A 18 6.97 -8.17 14.87
CA ASP A 18 6.33 -9.50 14.87
C ASP A 18 5.56 -9.74 13.56
N PHE A 19 4.89 -8.72 13.02
CA PHE A 19 4.18 -8.83 11.75
C PHE A 19 5.10 -9.03 10.53
N GLN A 20 6.38 -8.65 10.57
CA GLN A 20 7.28 -8.83 9.41
C GLN A 20 7.43 -10.30 9.02
N GLN A 21 7.40 -11.20 10.00
CA GLN A 21 7.44 -12.66 9.80
C GLN A 21 6.30 -13.18 8.92
N PHE A 22 5.21 -12.42 8.79
CA PHE A 22 4.09 -12.78 7.94
C PHE A 22 4.51 -13.07 6.50
N TRP A 23 5.47 -12.30 5.97
CA TRP A 23 5.91 -12.41 4.58
C TRP A 23 6.93 -13.53 4.34
N GLU A 24 7.41 -14.17 5.40
CA GLU A 24 8.35 -15.30 5.33
C GLU A 24 7.63 -16.64 5.15
N TYR A 25 6.31 -16.69 5.33
CA TYR A 25 5.53 -17.89 5.14
C TYR A 25 5.39 -18.25 3.65
N VAL A 26 5.61 -19.52 3.32
CA VAL A 26 5.36 -20.06 1.96
C VAL A 26 3.92 -20.55 1.81
N SER A 27 3.37 -21.18 2.85
CA SER A 27 2.03 -21.78 2.77
C SER A 27 0.93 -20.75 3.09
N PRO A 28 -0.09 -20.58 2.22
CA PRO A 28 -1.22 -19.70 2.48
C PRO A 28 -2.00 -20.06 3.75
N ALA A 29 -2.07 -21.35 4.09
CA ALA A 29 -2.77 -21.81 5.28
C ALA A 29 -2.06 -21.35 6.57
N TRP A 30 -0.73 -21.47 6.61
CA TRP A 30 0.07 -21.02 7.75
C TRP A 30 0.11 -19.49 7.86
N ALA A 31 0.25 -18.79 6.73
CA ALA A 31 0.14 -17.32 6.69
C ALA A 31 -1.22 -16.86 7.22
N GLY A 32 -2.33 -17.49 6.78
CA GLY A 32 -3.67 -17.16 7.27
C GLY A 32 -3.83 -17.37 8.77
N LYS A 33 -3.33 -18.49 9.30
CA LYS A 33 -3.35 -18.75 10.74
C LYS A 33 -2.54 -17.73 11.53
N PHE A 34 -1.35 -17.36 11.04
CA PHE A 34 -0.54 -16.29 11.63
C PHE A 34 -1.31 -14.97 11.64
N LEU A 35 -1.92 -14.58 10.52
CA LEU A 35 -2.65 -13.32 10.38
C LEU A 35 -3.81 -13.23 11.37
N ASP A 36 -4.57 -14.30 11.52
CA ASP A 36 -5.72 -14.37 12.44
C ASP A 36 -5.27 -14.26 13.91
N GLN A 37 -4.17 -14.95 14.27
CA GLN A 37 -3.57 -14.89 15.60
C GLN A 37 -2.99 -13.51 15.91
N TRP A 38 -2.22 -12.94 14.97
CA TRP A 38 -1.66 -11.61 15.09
C TRP A 38 -2.75 -10.57 15.28
N CYS A 39 -3.80 -10.58 14.44
CA CYS A 39 -4.91 -9.65 14.57
C CYS A 39 -5.61 -9.80 15.93
N THR A 40 -5.75 -11.02 16.46
CA THR A 40 -6.34 -11.27 17.77
C THR A 40 -5.50 -10.69 18.90
N ARG A 41 -4.17 -10.87 18.87
CA ARG A 41 -3.22 -10.25 19.82
C ARG A 41 -3.27 -8.72 19.72
N THR A 42 -3.21 -8.19 18.51
CA THR A 42 -3.26 -6.75 18.24
C THR A 42 -4.55 -6.10 18.71
N MET A 43 -5.70 -6.77 18.57
CA MET A 43 -6.97 -6.28 19.10
C MET A 43 -7.00 -6.16 20.63
N ARG A 44 -6.23 -6.99 21.35
CA ARG A 44 -6.08 -6.96 22.81
C ARG A 44 -5.02 -5.97 23.29
N SER A 45 -4.26 -5.35 22.38
CA SER A 45 -3.15 -4.46 22.72
C SER A 45 -3.55 -3.14 23.36
N GLN A 46 -4.83 -2.76 23.43
CA GLN A 46 -5.26 -1.42 23.90
C GLN A 46 -4.58 -0.24 23.14
N LEU A 47 -4.16 -0.46 21.89
CA LEU A 47 -3.62 0.57 21.01
C LEU A 47 -4.59 0.81 19.85
N GLU A 48 -5.43 1.84 19.95
CA GLU A 48 -6.43 2.13 18.90
C GLU A 48 -5.86 2.25 17.48
N PRO A 49 -4.69 2.88 17.24
CA PRO A 49 -4.08 2.87 15.91
C PRO A 49 -3.79 1.47 15.38
N MET A 50 -3.26 0.57 16.22
CA MET A 50 -2.96 -0.81 15.83
C MET A 50 -4.24 -1.64 15.64
N LYS A 51 -5.28 -1.40 16.45
CA LYS A 51 -6.58 -2.05 16.28
C LYS A 51 -7.21 -1.69 14.92
N LYS A 52 -7.07 -0.44 14.47
CA LYS A 52 -7.54 -0.02 13.13
C LYS A 52 -6.84 -0.84 12.03
N VAL A 53 -5.52 -0.98 12.10
CA VAL A 53 -4.75 -1.83 11.17
C VAL A 53 -5.24 -3.27 11.18
N ALA A 54 -5.40 -3.87 12.37
CA ALA A 54 -5.89 -5.24 12.49
C ALA A 54 -7.30 -5.44 11.90
N ARG A 55 -8.19 -4.45 12.03
CA ARG A 55 -9.52 -4.50 11.37
C ARG A 55 -9.40 -4.45 9.85
N THR A 56 -8.57 -3.55 9.32
CA THR A 56 -8.33 -3.47 7.87
C THR A 56 -7.76 -4.77 7.33
N LEU A 57 -6.77 -5.37 8.02
CA LEU A 57 -6.19 -6.66 7.63
C LEU A 57 -7.22 -7.79 7.63
N ARG A 58 -8.09 -7.86 8.65
CA ARG A 58 -9.19 -8.84 8.71
C ARG A 58 -10.17 -8.67 7.55
N ASN A 59 -10.54 -7.43 7.24
CA ASN A 59 -11.47 -7.14 6.14
C ASN A 59 -10.92 -7.56 4.77
N HIS A 60 -9.60 -7.47 4.58
CA HIS A 60 -8.94 -7.79 3.32
C HIS A 60 -8.20 -9.14 3.36
N ARG A 61 -8.47 -9.99 4.36
CA ARG A 61 -7.76 -11.24 4.61
C ARG A 61 -7.62 -12.09 3.35
N GLU A 62 -8.72 -12.35 2.65
CA GLU A 62 -8.70 -13.21 1.46
C GLU A 62 -7.85 -12.62 0.33
N LEU A 63 -7.91 -11.30 0.13
CA LEU A 63 -7.11 -10.62 -0.88
C LEU A 63 -5.62 -10.66 -0.55
N ILE A 64 -5.26 -10.51 0.73
CA ILE A 64 -3.88 -10.62 1.19
C ILE A 64 -3.36 -12.04 0.96
N LEU A 65 -4.17 -13.07 1.28
CA LEU A 65 -3.78 -14.46 1.09
C LEU A 65 -3.62 -14.86 -0.38
N ASN A 66 -4.22 -14.12 -1.33
CA ASN A 66 -3.98 -14.35 -2.75
C ASN A 66 -2.52 -14.15 -3.16
N TRP A 67 -1.77 -13.28 -2.49
CA TRP A 67 -0.34 -13.12 -2.76
C TRP A 67 0.44 -14.40 -2.48
N PHE A 68 0.15 -15.09 -1.36
CA PHE A 68 0.74 -16.38 -1.01
C PHE A 68 0.26 -17.49 -1.95
N ARG A 69 -1.01 -17.47 -2.38
CA ARG A 69 -1.54 -18.45 -3.36
C ARG A 69 -0.88 -18.31 -4.73
N ALA A 70 -0.38 -17.11 -5.05
CA ALA A 70 0.36 -16.82 -6.27
C ALA A 70 1.88 -16.96 -6.10
N ASP A 71 2.35 -17.56 -4.99
CA ASP A 71 3.77 -17.77 -4.67
C ASP A 71 4.63 -16.50 -4.81
N GLY A 72 4.06 -15.33 -4.50
CA GLY A 72 4.76 -14.04 -4.62
C GLY A 72 5.10 -13.62 -6.06
N ALA A 73 4.53 -14.27 -7.08
CA ALA A 73 4.78 -13.97 -8.50
C ALA A 73 4.28 -12.58 -8.91
N LEU A 74 3.40 -11.97 -8.12
CA LEU A 74 2.88 -10.63 -8.37
C LEU A 74 3.81 -9.57 -7.76
N SER A 75 4.52 -8.83 -8.61
CA SER A 75 5.33 -7.69 -8.21
C SER A 75 4.49 -6.43 -8.05
N SER A 76 4.67 -5.73 -6.92
CA SER A 76 4.11 -4.38 -6.69
C SER A 76 4.74 -3.31 -7.61
N GLY A 77 5.89 -3.60 -8.22
CA GLY A 77 6.69 -2.61 -8.96
C GLY A 77 5.94 -1.95 -10.12
N VAL A 78 5.06 -2.68 -10.81
CA VAL A 78 4.23 -2.10 -11.89
C VAL A 78 3.26 -1.08 -11.32
N VAL A 79 2.52 -1.44 -10.26
CA VAL A 79 1.54 -0.56 -9.60
C VAL A 79 2.23 0.65 -8.98
N GLU A 80 3.39 0.46 -8.35
CA GLU A 80 4.22 1.55 -7.82
C GLU A 80 4.72 2.49 -8.93
N GLY A 81 5.17 1.93 -10.05
CA GLY A 81 5.56 2.70 -11.24
C GLY A 81 4.41 3.57 -11.75
N PHE A 82 3.21 3.01 -11.86
CA PHE A 82 2.00 3.76 -12.22
C PHE A 82 1.70 4.87 -11.22
N ASN A 83 1.69 4.56 -9.92
CA ASN A 83 1.44 5.56 -8.87
C ASN A 83 2.45 6.70 -8.91
N ASN A 84 3.73 6.42 -9.18
CA ASN A 84 4.76 7.44 -9.29
C ASN A 84 4.55 8.33 -10.53
N LYS A 85 4.18 7.76 -11.68
CA LYS A 85 3.83 8.53 -12.88
C LYS A 85 2.63 9.44 -12.62
N VAL A 86 1.55 8.92 -12.04
CA VAL A 86 0.36 9.70 -11.66
C VAL A 86 0.75 10.89 -10.77
N LYS A 87 1.51 10.64 -9.69
CA LYS A 87 1.98 11.70 -8.78
C LYS A 87 2.82 12.74 -9.50
N LEU A 88 3.71 12.33 -10.40
CA LEU A 88 4.55 13.24 -11.18
C LEU A 88 3.70 14.12 -12.10
N THR A 89 2.74 13.54 -12.81
CA THR A 89 1.82 14.26 -13.69
C THR A 89 1.03 15.32 -12.92
N THR A 90 0.47 14.96 -11.76
CA THR A 90 -0.25 15.91 -10.90
C THR A 90 0.67 17.01 -10.35
N ARG A 91 1.93 16.69 -10.03
CA ARG A 91 2.89 17.68 -9.54
C ARG A 91 3.31 18.67 -10.63
N LYS A 92 3.54 18.20 -11.86
CA LYS A 92 3.94 19.02 -13.01
C LYS A 92 2.84 19.99 -13.46
N SER A 93 1.57 19.65 -13.22
CA SER A 93 0.45 20.52 -13.61
C SER A 93 0.20 21.68 -12.65
N TYR A 94 0.82 21.68 -11.46
CA TYR A 94 0.59 22.69 -10.41
C TYR A 94 -0.89 22.85 -10.01
N GLY A 95 -1.70 21.81 -10.22
CA GLY A 95 -3.13 21.78 -9.94
C GLY A 95 -3.98 21.83 -11.21
N PHE A 96 -4.95 20.93 -11.29
CA PHE A 96 -5.93 20.92 -12.36
C PHE A 96 -7.21 21.61 -11.90
N ARG A 97 -7.85 22.37 -12.80
CA ARG A 97 -9.10 23.08 -12.53
C ARG A 97 -10.34 22.20 -12.67
N THR A 98 -10.28 21.19 -13.53
CA THR A 98 -11.40 20.26 -13.79
C THR A 98 -10.92 18.82 -13.75
N TYR A 99 -11.87 17.90 -13.55
CA TYR A 99 -11.59 16.48 -13.57
C TYR A 99 -11.24 15.98 -14.97
N GLU A 100 -11.88 16.51 -16.03
CA GLU A 100 -11.57 16.08 -17.41
C GLU A 100 -10.11 16.35 -17.76
N ALA A 101 -9.55 17.47 -17.29
CA ALA A 101 -8.15 17.80 -17.52
C ALA A 101 -7.19 16.80 -16.82
N ILE A 102 -7.55 16.31 -15.63
CA ILE A 102 -6.79 15.25 -14.94
C ILE A 102 -6.85 13.97 -15.77
N GLU A 103 -8.04 13.55 -16.16
CA GLU A 103 -8.28 12.31 -16.89
C GLU A 103 -7.51 12.28 -18.22
N ILE A 104 -7.63 13.33 -19.03
CA ILE A 104 -6.91 13.44 -20.31
C ILE A 104 -5.40 13.40 -20.08
N SER A 105 -4.90 14.13 -19.07
CA SER A 105 -3.47 14.15 -18.77
C SER A 105 -2.95 12.78 -18.33
N LEU A 106 -3.72 12.05 -17.53
CA LEU A 106 -3.37 10.70 -17.11
C LEU A 106 -3.39 9.72 -18.28
N TYR A 107 -4.42 9.72 -19.12
CA TYR A 107 -4.44 8.86 -20.31
C TYR A 107 -3.30 9.17 -21.26
N HIS A 108 -2.95 10.44 -21.43
CA HIS A 108 -1.84 10.83 -22.28
C HIS A 108 -0.49 10.33 -21.75
N ASN A 109 -0.25 10.45 -20.44
CA ASN A 109 1.02 10.05 -19.82
C ASN A 109 1.14 8.54 -19.59
N LEU A 110 0.03 7.83 -19.40
CA LEU A 110 0.01 6.41 -19.04
C LEU A 110 -0.36 5.50 -20.21
N GLY A 111 -1.23 5.96 -21.10
CA GLY A 111 -1.78 5.20 -22.22
C GLY A 111 -1.07 5.38 -23.55
N ALA A 112 0.02 6.15 -23.59
CA ALA A 112 0.79 6.44 -24.82
C ALA A 112 -0.11 6.89 -25.98
N LEU A 113 -1.07 7.79 -25.69
CA LEU A 113 -1.94 8.36 -26.71
C LEU A 113 -1.08 9.12 -27.74
N PRO A 114 -1.44 9.06 -29.03
CA PRO A 114 -0.73 9.81 -30.07
C PRO A 114 -0.84 11.31 -29.79
N GLU A 115 0.32 11.96 -29.71
CA GLU A 115 0.41 13.41 -29.65
C GLU A 115 0.01 14.01 -31.01
N PRO A 116 -0.69 15.16 -31.04
CA PRO A 116 -0.88 15.89 -32.28
C PRO A 116 0.48 16.28 -32.87
N ASP A 117 0.60 16.30 -34.20
CA ASP A 117 1.80 16.81 -34.86
C ASP A 117 1.95 18.32 -34.57
N PHE A 118 2.90 18.66 -33.71
CA PHE A 118 3.29 20.04 -33.44
C PHE A 118 4.46 20.46 -34.35
N THR A 119 4.37 21.69 -34.88
CA THR A 119 5.40 22.30 -35.73
C THR A 119 6.75 22.45 -35.01
N HIS A 120 6.74 22.53 -33.68
CA HIS A 120 7.94 22.72 -32.86
C HIS A 120 8.04 21.65 -31.78
N ARG A 121 9.22 21.02 -31.67
CA ARG A 121 9.56 20.09 -30.59
C ARG A 121 10.52 20.78 -29.64
N PHE A 122 10.18 20.79 -28.35
CA PHE A 122 11.08 21.27 -27.32
C PHE A 122 11.88 20.07 -26.79
N TRP A 123 13.20 20.10 -27.00
CA TRP A 123 14.15 19.09 -26.56
C TRP A 123 14.72 19.40 -25.17
#